data_AF-A0A0N4Z9V0-F1
#
_entry.id   AF-A0A0N4Z9V0-F1
#
_cell.length_a   1.000
_cell.length_b   1.000
_cell.length_c   1.000
_cell.angle_alpha   90.00
_cell.angle_beta   90.00
_cell.angle_gamma   90.00
#
_symmetry.space_group_name_H-M   'P 1'
#
loop_
_entity.id
_entity.type
_entity.pdbx_description
1 polymer ?
#
loop_
_entity_poly.entity_id
_entity_poly.type
_entity_poly.pdbx_seq_one_letter_code
_entity_poly.pdbx_strand_id
1 'polypeptide(L)'
;MNILLTILSASIFMTLLDATCNVEKAYNLIGTKEISSTVDVQCSNKDDNCAILVGDIPELFVGQYQDCSSNIFTFINTNLLTKRPDLKIQLDASAYIANATANCIKNEISITSGKLLPSNYSLFISCSPSNTAPSIVGAPLIPPLSGAQKPVACSLGNNKTKLCTEGYCSMFEYSINNTEQVSTSFATFFGCPNDLYDSLDTLLYNGVTNGVTFDNLQSLARQCVNKNSTTFYGTSEPFEYFYYINCNSDPDKTIENIPSLPPKMTQNVGKVCPYQVTGYFANSTSQIINKTIDCVENYCTYLDVTVLNVDGIFQGCQSALLPYFNEMNNITKGVLNGTIDEFLTKCHEKTYKYTDIIGIIKIYMDCYAGDHPDMSGKKNSSSNLPIGFSLILCLIAYIMRY
;
A
#
# COMPACT_ATOMS: atom_id res chain seq x y z
N MET A 1 -25.19 14.73 -69.23
CA MET A 1 -23.82 14.77 -68.67
C MET A 1 -23.71 15.65 -67.43
N ASN A 2 -24.31 16.85 -67.39
CA ASN A 2 -24.22 17.75 -66.23
C ASN A 2 -24.86 17.24 -64.92
N ILE A 3 -25.98 16.50 -64.99
CA ILE A 3 -26.68 15.98 -63.80
C ILE A 3 -25.82 14.96 -63.02
N LEU A 4 -25.09 14.11 -63.74
CA LEU A 4 -24.22 13.11 -63.12
C LEU A 4 -23.05 13.76 -62.36
N LEU A 5 -22.51 14.87 -62.89
CA LEU A 5 -21.41 15.60 -62.28
C LEU A 5 -21.84 16.33 -60.99
N THR A 6 -23.05 16.89 -60.95
CA THR A 6 -23.66 17.47 -59.74
C THR A 6 -24.02 16.43 -58.69
N ILE A 7 -24.46 15.24 -59.09
CA ILE A 7 -24.71 14.14 -58.13
C ILE A 7 -23.37 13.66 -57.57
N LEU A 8 -22.34 13.52 -58.42
CA LEU A 8 -21.00 13.13 -57.99
C LEU A 8 -20.37 14.15 -57.03
N SER A 9 -20.50 15.45 -57.33
CA SER A 9 -19.99 16.51 -56.45
C SER A 9 -20.77 16.60 -55.13
N ALA A 10 -22.09 16.42 -55.14
CA ALA A 10 -22.89 16.36 -53.92
C ALA A 10 -22.57 15.13 -53.05
N SER A 11 -22.29 13.97 -53.65
CA SER A 11 -21.84 12.78 -52.92
C SER A 11 -20.43 12.91 -52.35
N ILE A 12 -19.54 13.69 -52.98
CA ILE A 12 -18.23 14.02 -52.42
C ILE A 12 -18.38 14.99 -51.24
N PHE A 13 -19.28 15.97 -51.30
CA PHE A 13 -19.54 16.89 -50.18
C PHE A 13 -20.24 16.23 -48.99
N MET A 14 -21.16 15.28 -49.21
CA MET A 14 -21.81 14.52 -48.13
C MET A 14 -20.85 13.54 -47.42
N THR A 15 -19.74 13.16 -48.04
CA THR A 15 -18.75 12.24 -47.46
C THR A 15 -17.61 12.95 -46.71
N LEU A 16 -17.68 14.26 -46.54
CA LEU A 16 -16.64 15.10 -45.91
C LEU A 16 -17.12 15.87 -44.66
N LEU A 17 -18.27 15.50 -44.09
CA LEU A 17 -18.67 16.03 -42.79
C LEU A 17 -17.84 15.34 -41.71
N ASP A 18 -16.69 15.92 -41.40
CA ASP A 18 -15.88 15.50 -40.27
C ASP A 18 -16.65 15.73 -38.96
N ALA A 19 -16.48 14.84 -37.98
CA ALA A 19 -17.15 14.97 -36.70
C ALA A 19 -16.70 16.26 -35.99
N THR A 20 -17.62 16.97 -35.35
CA THR A 20 -17.32 18.18 -34.56
C THR A 20 -17.76 17.93 -33.13
N CYS A 21 -16.86 18.16 -32.17
CA CYS A 21 -17.07 17.88 -30.76
C CYS A 21 -16.75 19.10 -29.91
N ASN A 22 -17.57 19.31 -28.88
CA ASN A 22 -17.26 20.23 -27.79
C ASN A 22 -16.12 19.64 -26.97
N VAL A 23 -14.97 20.29 -26.93
CA VAL A 23 -13.81 19.89 -26.11
C VAL A 23 -13.84 20.67 -24.82
N GLU A 24 -13.79 19.96 -23.70
CA GLU A 24 -13.70 20.53 -22.36
C GLU A 24 -12.74 19.69 -21.52
N LYS A 25 -11.83 20.36 -20.81
CA LYS A 25 -10.85 19.72 -19.93
C LYS A 25 -10.98 20.34 -18.55
N ALA A 26 -11.22 19.51 -17.54
CA ALA A 26 -11.19 19.91 -16.15
C ALA A 26 -10.67 18.72 -15.33
N TYR A 27 -9.36 18.59 -15.25
CA TYR A 27 -8.72 17.47 -14.54
C TYR A 27 -7.38 17.86 -13.92
N ASN A 28 -6.94 17.03 -12.97
CA ASN A 28 -5.59 17.00 -12.45
C ASN A 28 -4.88 15.76 -12.98
N LEU A 29 -3.70 15.95 -13.59
CA LEU A 29 -2.81 14.87 -14.05
C LEU A 29 -1.45 15.03 -13.36
N ILE A 30 -1.11 14.11 -12.45
CA ILE A 30 0.15 14.10 -11.67
C ILE A 30 0.44 15.49 -11.07
N GLY A 31 -0.52 16.00 -10.29
CA GLY A 31 -0.43 17.30 -9.62
C GLY A 31 -0.53 18.54 -10.53
N THR A 32 -0.59 18.36 -11.85
CA THR A 32 -0.79 19.46 -12.81
C THR A 32 -2.28 19.62 -13.12
N LYS A 33 -2.80 20.83 -12.92
CA LYS A 33 -4.20 21.17 -13.18
C LYS A 33 -4.39 21.68 -14.60
N GLU A 34 -5.29 21.04 -15.34
CA GLU A 34 -5.73 21.46 -16.68
C GLU A 34 -7.18 21.93 -16.59
N ILE A 35 -7.43 23.20 -16.95
CA ILE A 35 -8.77 23.74 -17.16
C ILE A 35 -8.78 24.45 -18.50
N SER A 36 -9.64 24.02 -19.41
CA SER A 36 -9.92 24.73 -20.66
C SER A 36 -11.40 25.08 -20.75
N SER A 37 -11.70 26.26 -21.32
CA SER A 37 -13.07 26.58 -21.73
C SER A 37 -13.54 25.61 -22.82
N THR A 38 -14.85 25.45 -22.96
CA THR A 38 -15.45 24.67 -24.05
C THR A 38 -15.07 25.28 -25.40
N VAL A 39 -14.53 24.46 -26.31
CA VAL A 39 -14.20 24.85 -27.68
C VAL A 39 -14.70 23.78 -28.64
N ASP A 40 -15.34 24.17 -29.73
CA ASP A 40 -15.68 23.24 -30.81
C ASP A 40 -14.42 22.84 -31.59
N VAL A 41 -14.17 21.54 -31.69
CA VAL A 41 -13.02 20.98 -32.42
C VAL A 41 -13.51 19.97 -33.44
N GLN A 42 -12.97 20.07 -34.66
CA GLN A 42 -13.19 19.11 -35.72
C GLN A 42 -12.26 17.90 -35.52
N CYS A 43 -12.83 16.70 -35.43
CA CYS A 43 -12.10 15.46 -35.26
C CYS A 43 -11.31 15.12 -36.53
N SER A 44 -10.09 14.60 -36.35
CA SER A 44 -9.23 14.21 -37.47
C SER A 44 -9.72 12.94 -38.17
N ASN A 45 -10.50 12.10 -37.47
CA ASN A 45 -11.14 10.91 -38.04
C ASN A 45 -12.64 11.15 -38.20
N LYS A 46 -13.19 10.82 -39.37
CA LYS A 46 -14.62 10.92 -39.68
C LYS A 46 -15.48 9.96 -38.88
N ASP A 47 -14.88 8.85 -38.46
CA ASP A 47 -15.56 7.82 -37.67
C ASP A 47 -15.45 8.09 -36.16
N ASP A 48 -14.84 9.21 -35.74
CA ASP A 48 -14.78 9.56 -34.32
C ASP A 48 -16.14 10.03 -33.80
N ASN A 49 -16.46 9.55 -32.60
CA ASN A 49 -17.54 10.07 -31.78
C ASN A 49 -17.00 11.11 -30.80
N CYS A 50 -17.87 11.96 -30.28
CA CYS A 50 -17.52 12.78 -29.12
C CYS A 50 -17.49 11.87 -27.91
N ALA A 51 -16.47 11.98 -27.07
CA ALA A 51 -16.25 11.11 -25.93
C ALA A 51 -15.94 11.95 -24.68
N ILE A 52 -16.46 11.51 -23.54
CA ILE A 52 -16.07 12.03 -22.24
C ILE A 52 -15.46 10.91 -21.41
N LEU A 53 -14.28 11.18 -20.84
CA LEU A 53 -13.62 10.40 -19.81
C LEU A 53 -13.86 11.11 -18.47
N VAL A 54 -14.46 10.41 -17.53
CA VAL A 54 -14.52 10.82 -16.12
C VAL A 54 -13.78 9.79 -15.30
N GLY A 55 -12.87 10.22 -14.43
CA GLY A 55 -12.06 9.27 -13.68
C GLY A 55 -11.57 9.83 -12.35
N ASP A 56 -11.35 8.89 -11.44
CA ASP A 56 -10.65 9.09 -10.18
C ASP A 56 -9.63 7.96 -10.08
N ILE A 57 -8.38 8.27 -10.43
CA ILE A 57 -7.23 7.39 -10.38
C ILE A 57 -6.23 8.04 -9.42
N PRO A 58 -6.05 7.45 -8.23
CA PRO A 58 -5.32 8.10 -7.16
C PRO A 58 -3.86 8.33 -7.55
N GLU A 59 -3.37 9.54 -7.23
CA GLU A 59 -2.02 10.04 -7.55
C GLU A 59 -1.68 10.13 -9.05
N LEU A 60 -2.65 9.90 -9.94
CA LEU A 60 -2.46 9.96 -11.40
C LEU A 60 -3.41 10.94 -12.07
N PHE A 61 -4.72 10.68 -12.06
CA PHE A 61 -5.72 11.41 -12.84
C PHE A 61 -7.03 11.55 -12.07
N VAL A 62 -7.51 12.78 -11.88
CA VAL A 62 -8.82 13.04 -11.30
C VAL A 62 -9.51 14.12 -12.10
N GLY A 63 -10.71 13.87 -12.60
CA GLY A 63 -11.50 14.89 -13.29
C GLY A 63 -12.24 14.38 -14.52
N GLN A 64 -12.51 15.31 -15.42
CA GLN A 64 -13.19 15.07 -16.68
C GLN A 64 -12.37 15.57 -17.87
N TYR A 65 -12.40 14.80 -18.95
CA TYR A 65 -11.80 15.14 -20.24
C TYR A 65 -12.76 14.75 -21.35
N GLN A 66 -13.29 15.75 -22.06
CA GLN A 66 -14.13 15.59 -23.24
C GLN A 66 -13.35 15.94 -24.51
N ASP A 67 -13.36 15.06 -25.51
CA ASP A 67 -12.67 15.21 -26.80
C ASP A 67 -13.24 14.24 -27.86
N CYS A 68 -12.65 14.22 -29.05
CA CYS A 68 -12.84 13.14 -30.01
C CYS A 68 -12.40 11.79 -29.41
N SER A 69 -13.12 10.70 -29.71
CA SER A 69 -12.85 9.37 -29.16
C SER A 69 -11.40 8.91 -29.33
N SER A 70 -10.81 9.12 -30.50
CA SER A 70 -9.39 8.81 -30.76
C SER A 70 -8.43 9.52 -29.80
N ASN A 71 -8.68 10.79 -29.48
CA ASN A 71 -7.89 11.58 -28.54
C ASN A 71 -8.03 11.06 -27.11
N ILE A 72 -9.26 10.71 -26.67
CA ILE A 72 -9.49 10.12 -25.35
C ILE A 72 -8.75 8.79 -25.18
N PHE A 73 -8.87 7.87 -26.14
CA PHE A 73 -8.16 6.58 -26.05
C PHE A 73 -6.64 6.74 -26.17
N THR A 74 -6.17 7.70 -26.98
CA THR A 74 -4.75 8.06 -27.03
C THR A 74 -4.27 8.59 -25.69
N PHE A 75 -5.03 9.49 -25.05
CA PHE A 75 -4.72 10.02 -23.73
C PHE A 75 -4.66 8.92 -22.68
N ILE A 76 -5.63 8.01 -22.63
CA ILE A 76 -5.62 6.89 -21.70
C ILE A 76 -4.33 6.07 -21.88
N ASN A 77 -4.01 5.66 -23.11
CA ASN A 77 -2.83 4.87 -23.39
C ASN A 77 -1.52 5.60 -23.05
N THR A 78 -1.41 6.90 -23.38
CA THR A 78 -0.14 7.65 -23.31
C THR A 78 0.10 8.41 -22.02
N ASN A 79 -0.96 8.76 -21.28
CA ASN A 79 -0.86 9.54 -20.05
C ASN A 79 -1.30 8.78 -18.80
N LEU A 80 -2.10 7.71 -18.93
CA LEU A 80 -2.52 6.89 -17.80
C LEU A 80 -1.75 5.57 -17.78
N LEU A 81 -1.86 4.75 -18.82
CA LEU A 81 -1.34 3.37 -18.80
C LEU A 81 0.19 3.27 -18.88
N THR A 82 0.84 4.19 -19.58
CA THR A 82 2.31 4.31 -19.61
C THR A 82 2.89 4.77 -18.27
N LYS A 83 2.12 5.54 -17.50
CA LYS A 83 2.55 6.13 -16.23
C LYS A 83 2.21 5.26 -15.03
N ARG A 84 1.27 4.33 -15.18
CA ARG A 84 0.81 3.40 -14.15
C ARG A 84 0.66 1.99 -14.73
N PRO A 85 1.75 1.20 -14.75
CA PRO A 85 1.74 -0.17 -15.25
C PRO A 85 0.74 -1.08 -14.50
N ASP A 86 0.53 -0.84 -13.20
CA ASP A 86 -0.45 -1.56 -12.39
C ASP A 86 -1.90 -1.32 -12.86
N LEU A 87 -2.25 -0.08 -13.19
CA LEU A 87 -3.53 0.24 -13.82
C LEU A 87 -3.67 -0.49 -15.16
N LYS A 88 -2.61 -0.51 -15.98
CA LYS A 88 -2.62 -1.23 -17.26
C LYS A 88 -2.96 -2.71 -17.07
N ILE A 89 -2.34 -3.38 -16.10
CA ILE A 89 -2.61 -4.79 -15.81
C ILE A 89 -4.08 -5.02 -15.44
N GLN A 90 -4.66 -4.16 -14.61
CA GLN A 90 -6.07 -4.24 -14.21
C GLN A 90 -7.03 -4.07 -15.40
N LEU A 91 -6.76 -3.10 -16.28
CA LEU A 91 -7.60 -2.83 -17.44
C LEU A 91 -7.43 -3.87 -18.55
N ASP A 92 -6.23 -4.41 -18.74
CA ASP A 92 -5.97 -5.49 -19.68
C ASP A 92 -6.67 -6.79 -19.25
N ALA A 93 -6.62 -7.13 -17.96
CA ALA A 93 -7.27 -8.33 -17.42
C ALA A 93 -8.79 -8.35 -17.63
N SER A 94 -9.42 -7.17 -17.66
CA SER A 94 -10.86 -6.99 -17.93
C SER A 94 -11.18 -6.70 -19.40
N ALA A 95 -10.17 -6.64 -20.27
CA ALA A 95 -10.27 -6.16 -21.65
C ALA A 95 -10.99 -4.79 -21.76
N TYR A 96 -10.87 -3.94 -20.72
CA TYR A 96 -11.69 -2.74 -20.57
C TYR A 96 -11.51 -1.77 -21.74
N ILE A 97 -10.28 -1.50 -22.17
CA ILE A 97 -10.02 -0.54 -23.26
C ILE A 97 -10.62 -1.02 -24.59
N ALA A 98 -10.51 -2.31 -24.89
CA ALA A 98 -11.09 -2.88 -26.10
C ALA A 98 -12.63 -2.81 -26.07
N ASN A 99 -13.23 -3.18 -24.94
CA ASN A 99 -14.68 -3.10 -24.74
C ASN A 99 -15.18 -1.65 -24.77
N ALA A 100 -14.47 -0.72 -24.11
CA ALA A 100 -14.81 0.70 -24.10
C ALA A 100 -14.73 1.32 -25.49
N THR A 101 -13.74 0.94 -26.30
CA THR A 101 -13.64 1.34 -27.71
C THR A 101 -14.85 0.85 -28.50
N ALA A 102 -15.22 -0.43 -28.35
CA ALA A 102 -16.35 -1.03 -29.06
C ALA A 102 -17.70 -0.41 -28.64
N ASN A 103 -17.88 -0.13 -27.35
CA ASN A 103 -19.06 0.53 -26.80
C ASN A 103 -19.13 1.99 -27.26
N CYS A 104 -17.99 2.67 -27.36
CA CYS A 104 -17.93 4.04 -27.84
C CYS A 104 -18.48 4.18 -29.27
N ILE A 105 -18.18 3.24 -30.16
CA ILE A 105 -18.72 3.19 -31.54
C ILE A 105 -20.26 3.10 -31.53
N LYS A 106 -20.84 2.41 -30.53
CA LYS A 106 -22.29 2.25 -30.34
C LYS A 106 -22.93 3.37 -29.51
N ASN A 107 -22.15 4.36 -29.05
CA ASN A 107 -22.57 5.39 -28.10
C ASN A 107 -23.06 4.81 -26.76
N GLU A 108 -22.45 3.70 -26.34
CA GLU A 108 -22.71 3.04 -25.07
C GLU A 108 -21.72 3.49 -23.99
N ILE A 109 -22.14 3.39 -22.73
CA ILE A 109 -21.35 3.76 -21.56
C ILE A 109 -20.47 2.59 -21.13
N SER A 110 -19.24 2.89 -20.73
CA SER A 110 -18.31 1.91 -20.15
C SER A 110 -17.83 2.39 -18.79
N ILE A 111 -17.90 1.52 -17.78
CA ILE A 111 -17.53 1.84 -16.40
C ILE A 111 -16.66 0.71 -15.87
N THR A 112 -15.59 1.05 -15.16
CA THR A 112 -14.80 0.09 -14.40
C THR A 112 -14.30 0.72 -13.10
N SER A 113 -14.04 -0.13 -12.12
CA SER A 113 -13.43 0.25 -10.86
C SER A 113 -12.62 -0.91 -10.31
N GLY A 114 -11.64 -0.59 -9.47
CA GLY A 114 -10.79 -1.62 -8.86
C GLY A 114 -9.87 -1.04 -7.82
N LYS A 115 -8.87 -1.83 -7.44
CA LYS A 115 -7.87 -1.48 -6.43
C LYS A 115 -6.53 -1.19 -7.10
N LEU A 116 -5.88 -0.11 -6.68
CA LEU A 116 -4.46 0.15 -6.90
C LEU A 116 -3.78 0.32 -5.53
N LEU A 117 -2.45 0.37 -5.49
CA LEU A 117 -1.73 0.58 -4.24
C LEU A 117 -2.12 1.89 -3.52
N PRO A 118 -2.22 3.06 -4.18
CA PRO A 118 -2.53 4.30 -3.46
C PRO A 118 -3.96 4.34 -2.91
N SER A 119 -4.93 3.84 -3.70
CA SER A 119 -6.35 3.75 -3.34
C SER A 119 -7.12 2.96 -4.41
N ASN A 120 -8.45 2.93 -4.28
CA ASN A 120 -9.33 2.45 -5.34
C ASN A 120 -9.35 3.44 -6.51
N TYR A 121 -9.60 2.94 -7.71
CA TYR A 121 -9.79 3.76 -8.90
C TYR A 121 -11.20 3.57 -9.48
N SER A 122 -11.66 4.57 -10.22
CA SER A 122 -12.85 4.49 -11.06
C SER A 122 -12.61 5.17 -12.40
N LEU A 123 -13.14 4.57 -13.46
CA LEU A 123 -13.11 5.10 -14.82
C LEU A 123 -14.49 4.96 -15.46
N PHE A 124 -14.90 6.02 -16.13
CA PHE A 124 -16.15 6.13 -16.87
C PHE A 124 -15.85 6.72 -18.24
N ILE A 125 -16.36 6.09 -19.29
CA ILE A 125 -16.30 6.60 -20.67
C ILE A 125 -17.71 6.56 -21.25
N SER A 126 -18.17 7.68 -21.78
CA SER A 126 -19.38 7.74 -22.61
C SER A 126 -19.03 8.37 -23.94
N CYS A 127 -19.68 7.90 -25.01
CA CYS A 127 -19.56 8.50 -26.32
C CYS A 127 -20.93 8.91 -26.87
N SER A 128 -20.92 9.85 -27.80
CA SER A 128 -22.09 10.37 -28.49
C SER A 128 -21.74 10.74 -29.93
N PRO A 129 -22.74 10.77 -30.84
CA PRO A 129 -22.53 11.23 -32.20
C PRO A 129 -21.99 12.66 -32.27
N SER A 130 -21.40 13.00 -33.43
CA SER A 130 -20.97 14.37 -33.77
C SER A 130 -22.04 15.42 -33.42
N ASN A 131 -21.60 16.58 -32.90
CA ASN A 131 -22.42 17.71 -32.46
C ASN A 131 -23.36 17.41 -31.27
N THR A 132 -23.24 16.26 -30.62
CA THR A 132 -24.01 15.94 -29.40
C THR A 132 -23.08 15.74 -28.22
N ALA A 133 -23.49 16.22 -27.05
CA ALA A 133 -22.70 16.06 -25.83
C ALA A 133 -22.80 14.60 -25.33
N PRO A 134 -21.67 13.99 -24.90
CA PRO A 134 -21.68 12.69 -24.26
C PRO A 134 -22.52 12.70 -22.97
N SER A 135 -23.15 11.58 -22.65
CA SER A 135 -23.89 11.44 -21.40
C SER A 135 -22.93 11.36 -20.20
N ILE A 136 -23.25 12.08 -19.13
CA ILE A 136 -22.62 11.94 -17.81
C ILE A 136 -23.49 11.15 -16.82
N VAL A 137 -24.61 10.59 -17.29
CA VAL A 137 -25.50 9.80 -16.43
C VAL A 137 -24.76 8.54 -15.97
N GLY A 138 -24.63 8.38 -14.66
CA GLY A 138 -23.91 7.26 -14.05
C GLY A 138 -22.40 7.47 -13.93
N ALA A 139 -21.87 8.65 -14.28
CA ALA A 139 -20.48 8.98 -13.99
C ALA A 139 -20.21 8.99 -12.47
N PRO A 140 -19.02 8.54 -12.03
CA PRO A 140 -18.66 8.56 -10.63
C PRO A 140 -18.58 10.01 -10.12
N LEU A 141 -18.90 10.19 -8.84
CA LEU A 141 -18.65 11.47 -8.16
C LEU A 141 -17.14 11.64 -8.00
N ILE A 142 -16.57 12.58 -8.74
CA ILE A 142 -15.18 12.96 -8.60
C ILE A 142 -15.02 13.95 -7.43
N PRO A 143 -13.95 13.84 -6.63
CA PRO A 143 -13.66 14.83 -5.60
C PRO A 143 -13.35 16.19 -6.24
N PRO A 144 -13.45 17.30 -5.48
CA PRO A 144 -13.09 18.61 -5.99
C PRO A 144 -11.65 18.61 -6.53
N LEU A 145 -11.45 19.18 -7.72
CA LEU A 145 -10.12 19.31 -8.29
C LEU A 145 -9.25 20.14 -7.36
N SER A 146 -8.28 19.47 -6.73
CA SER A 146 -7.23 20.13 -5.95
C SER A 146 -6.51 21.17 -6.83
N GLY A 147 -6.02 22.24 -6.21
CA GLY A 147 -5.22 23.24 -6.94
C GLY A 147 -3.97 22.62 -7.54
N ALA A 148 -3.40 23.27 -8.55
CA ALA A 148 -2.09 22.89 -9.09
C ALA A 148 -1.08 22.85 -7.94
N GLN A 149 -0.42 21.72 -7.78
CA GLN A 149 0.58 21.55 -6.73
C GLN A 149 1.86 22.26 -7.17
N LYS A 150 2.56 22.87 -6.21
CA LYS A 150 3.88 23.46 -6.50
C LYS A 150 4.88 22.31 -6.65
N PRO A 151 5.58 22.17 -7.78
CA PRO A 151 6.57 21.12 -7.94
C PRO A 151 7.67 21.21 -6.88
N VAL A 152 8.09 20.07 -6.35
CA VAL A 152 9.13 19.95 -5.32
C VAL A 152 10.33 19.18 -5.85
N ALA A 153 11.54 19.57 -5.46
CA ALA A 153 12.76 18.85 -5.82
C ALA A 153 13.03 17.77 -4.76
N CYS A 154 12.85 16.51 -5.14
CA CYS A 154 13.05 15.37 -4.25
C CYS A 154 14.42 14.74 -4.47
N SER A 155 15.07 14.33 -3.38
CA SER A 155 16.30 13.55 -3.44
C SER A 155 16.03 12.19 -4.09
N LEU A 156 16.94 11.75 -4.95
CA LEU A 156 17.02 10.37 -5.44
C LEU A 156 18.12 9.57 -4.71
N GLY A 157 18.61 10.10 -3.60
CA GLY A 157 19.88 9.69 -3.01
C GLY A 157 21.09 10.14 -3.84
N ASN A 158 22.30 9.87 -3.33
CA ASN A 158 23.57 10.11 -4.04
C ASN A 158 23.71 11.53 -4.63
N ASN A 159 23.22 12.56 -3.92
CA ASN A 159 23.22 13.97 -4.35
C ASN A 159 22.50 14.25 -5.68
N LYS A 160 21.61 13.36 -6.14
CA LYS A 160 20.75 13.57 -7.30
C LYS A 160 19.36 14.01 -6.85
N THR A 161 18.70 14.82 -7.68
CA THR A 161 17.34 15.30 -7.42
C THR A 161 16.43 15.11 -8.63
N LYS A 162 15.15 14.85 -8.40
CA LYS A 162 14.08 14.81 -9.41
C LYS A 162 13.00 15.81 -9.04
N LEU A 163 12.48 16.52 -10.03
CA LEU A 163 11.34 17.42 -9.82
C LEU A 163 10.03 16.60 -9.86
N CYS A 164 9.26 16.65 -8.78
CA CYS A 164 7.98 15.95 -8.63
C CYS A 164 6.84 16.95 -8.68
N THR A 165 5.95 16.81 -9.68
CA THR A 165 4.82 17.73 -9.90
C THR A 165 3.64 17.42 -8.97
N GLU A 166 3.66 16.28 -8.29
CA GLU A 166 2.72 15.88 -7.25
C GLU A 166 2.80 16.78 -6.01
N GLY A 167 3.91 17.52 -5.83
CA GLY A 167 4.09 18.50 -4.76
C GLY A 167 4.51 17.92 -3.41
N TYR A 168 5.03 16.69 -3.40
CA TYR A 168 5.66 16.08 -2.25
C TYR A 168 6.68 15.01 -2.64
N CYS A 169 7.54 14.65 -1.70
CA CYS A 169 8.56 13.62 -1.86
C CYS A 169 8.19 12.36 -1.09
N SER A 170 8.80 11.25 -1.48
CA SER A 170 8.62 9.95 -0.84
C SER A 170 9.96 9.29 -0.56
N MET A 171 10.02 8.63 0.59
CA MET A 171 11.08 7.73 1.02
C MET A 171 10.43 6.43 1.47
N PHE A 172 10.99 5.31 1.03
CA PHE A 172 10.54 3.99 1.44
C PHE A 172 11.75 3.10 1.67
N GLU A 173 11.79 2.43 2.82
CA GLU A 173 12.82 1.46 3.14
C GLU A 173 12.16 0.17 3.59
N TYR A 174 12.73 -0.96 3.16
CA TYR A 174 12.30 -2.25 3.65
C TYR A 174 13.45 -3.16 4.00
N SER A 175 13.18 -4.05 4.95
CA SER A 175 13.99 -5.21 5.31
C SER A 175 13.05 -6.40 5.45
N ILE A 176 13.26 -7.45 4.67
CA ILE A 176 12.48 -8.68 4.69
C ILE A 176 13.45 -9.82 4.98
N ASN A 177 13.30 -10.41 6.15
CA ASN A 177 14.07 -11.55 6.60
C ASN A 177 13.35 -12.84 6.17
N ASN A 178 14.04 -13.70 5.43
CA ASN A 178 13.64 -15.08 5.23
C ASN A 178 14.29 -15.93 6.32
N THR A 179 13.49 -16.34 7.28
CA THR A 179 13.98 -17.01 8.47
C THR A 179 14.36 -18.48 8.20
N GLU A 180 13.79 -19.10 7.16
CA GLU A 180 14.18 -20.46 6.75
C GLU A 180 15.54 -20.47 6.02
N GLN A 181 15.86 -19.42 5.25
CA GLN A 181 17.10 -19.34 4.48
C GLN A 181 18.21 -18.51 5.13
N VAL A 182 17.92 -17.89 6.28
CA VAL A 182 18.83 -16.94 6.96
C VAL A 182 19.33 -15.87 5.99
N SER A 183 18.39 -15.28 5.26
CA SER A 183 18.69 -14.26 4.26
C SER A 183 17.83 -13.03 4.46
N THR A 184 18.36 -11.86 4.10
CA THR A 184 17.61 -10.60 4.17
C THR A 184 17.59 -9.94 2.82
N SER A 185 16.39 -9.67 2.32
CA SER A 185 16.16 -8.76 1.21
C SER A 185 15.92 -7.36 1.77
N PHE A 186 16.64 -6.36 1.27
CA PHE A 186 16.47 -4.99 1.72
C PHE A 186 16.62 -4.05 0.53
N ALA A 187 15.89 -2.94 0.55
CA ALA A 187 16.13 -1.84 -0.37
C ALA A 187 15.65 -0.53 0.24
N THR A 188 16.15 0.56 -0.35
CA THR A 188 15.74 1.92 -0.02
C THR A 188 15.41 2.64 -1.32
N PHE A 189 14.32 3.39 -1.29
CA PHE A 189 13.81 4.19 -2.38
C PHE A 189 13.68 5.65 -1.92
N PHE A 190 14.05 6.57 -2.81
CA PHE A 190 13.81 8.00 -2.66
C PHE A 190 13.34 8.56 -4.00
N GLY A 191 12.29 9.38 -4.00
CA GLY A 191 11.84 10.02 -5.23
C GLY A 191 10.41 10.53 -5.20
N CYS A 192 9.79 10.55 -6.38
CA CYS A 192 8.41 10.99 -6.54
C CYS A 192 7.43 9.88 -6.11
N PRO A 193 6.23 10.24 -5.62
CA PRO A 193 5.23 9.27 -5.18
C PRO A 193 4.82 8.26 -6.26
N ASN A 194 4.72 8.66 -7.53
CA ASN A 194 4.41 7.71 -8.59
C ASN A 194 5.50 6.65 -8.80
N ASP A 195 6.77 7.04 -8.73
CA ASP A 195 7.90 6.10 -8.82
C ASP A 195 7.96 5.15 -7.60
N LEU A 196 7.50 5.63 -6.44
CA LEU A 196 7.35 4.79 -5.24
C LEU A 196 6.33 3.67 -5.50
N TYR A 197 5.17 3.97 -6.09
CA TYR A 197 4.16 2.94 -6.35
C TYR A 197 4.66 1.88 -7.33
N ASP A 198 5.42 2.26 -8.35
CA ASP A 198 6.10 1.30 -9.24
C ASP A 198 7.09 0.41 -8.47
N SER A 199 7.79 0.98 -7.47
CA SER A 199 8.73 0.24 -6.61
C SER A 199 8.00 -0.74 -5.69
N LEU A 200 6.85 -0.34 -5.14
CA LEU A 200 5.99 -1.21 -4.33
C LEU A 200 5.36 -2.32 -5.16
N ASP A 201 4.92 -2.04 -6.39
CA ASP A 201 4.42 -3.06 -7.31
C ASP A 201 5.52 -4.05 -7.68
N THR A 202 6.73 -3.58 -7.95
CA THR A 202 7.89 -4.46 -8.18
C THR A 202 8.14 -5.37 -6.98
N LEU A 203 8.04 -4.86 -5.76
CA LEU A 203 8.15 -5.66 -4.54
C LEU A 203 7.03 -6.70 -4.44
N LEU A 204 5.79 -6.35 -4.82
CA LEU A 204 4.65 -7.25 -4.84
C LEU A 204 4.77 -8.36 -5.89
N TYR A 205 5.17 -8.03 -7.12
CA TYR A 205 5.33 -9.01 -8.21
C TYR A 205 6.49 -9.96 -7.97
N ASN A 206 7.55 -9.49 -7.32
CA ASN A 206 8.62 -10.35 -6.79
C ASN A 206 8.21 -11.06 -5.48
N GLY A 207 7.01 -10.80 -4.96
CA GLY A 207 6.55 -11.11 -3.61
C GLY A 207 6.25 -12.58 -3.32
N VAL A 208 6.15 -13.45 -4.35
CA VAL A 208 5.95 -14.90 -4.16
C VAL A 208 7.08 -15.52 -3.31
N THR A 209 8.25 -14.88 -3.24
CA THR A 209 9.38 -15.32 -2.43
C THR A 209 9.65 -14.47 -1.19
N ASN A 210 8.78 -13.51 -0.81
CA ASN A 210 9.08 -12.51 0.23
C ASN A 210 7.93 -12.25 1.23
N GLY A 211 6.80 -12.96 1.16
CA GLY A 211 5.69 -12.84 2.12
C GLY A 211 4.91 -11.51 2.07
N VAL A 212 5.13 -10.73 1.02
CA VAL A 212 4.52 -9.41 0.84
C VAL A 212 3.12 -9.55 0.25
N THR A 213 2.11 -8.94 0.88
CA THR A 213 0.73 -8.94 0.40
C THR A 213 0.34 -7.58 -0.17
N PHE A 214 -0.61 -7.58 -1.11
CA PHE A 214 -1.16 -6.35 -1.68
C PHE A 214 -1.77 -5.45 -0.60
N ASP A 215 -2.50 -6.02 0.37
CA ASP A 215 -3.15 -5.24 1.42
C ASP A 215 -2.14 -4.52 2.34
N ASN A 216 -1.01 -5.16 2.65
CA ASN A 216 0.06 -4.54 3.44
C ASN A 216 0.67 -3.35 2.69
N LEU A 217 1.02 -3.53 1.42
CA LEU A 217 1.59 -2.45 0.61
C LEU A 217 0.58 -1.35 0.30
N GLN A 218 -0.70 -1.69 0.10
CA GLN A 218 -1.78 -0.71 -0.07
C GLN A 218 -1.94 0.16 1.18
N SER A 219 -1.85 -0.44 2.38
CA SER A 219 -1.88 0.31 3.64
C SER A 219 -0.74 1.32 3.73
N LEU A 220 0.49 0.90 3.38
CA LEU A 220 1.65 1.78 3.32
C LEU A 220 1.49 2.91 2.30
N ALA A 221 1.10 2.58 1.07
CA ALA A 221 0.88 3.54 0.01
C ALA A 221 -0.14 4.61 0.41
N ARG A 222 -1.22 4.24 1.11
CA ARG A 222 -2.20 5.20 1.66
C ARG A 222 -1.59 6.16 2.68
N GLN A 223 -0.62 5.74 3.49
CA GLN A 223 0.09 6.67 4.38
C GLN A 223 0.87 7.71 3.58
N CYS A 224 1.43 7.30 2.44
CA CYS A 224 2.14 8.22 1.55
C CYS A 224 1.21 9.28 0.92
N VAL A 225 0.04 8.86 0.42
CA VAL A 225 -1.00 9.77 -0.11
C VAL A 225 -1.40 10.82 0.94
N ASN A 226 -1.49 10.41 2.20
CA ASN A 226 -1.80 11.29 3.33
C ASN A 226 -0.61 12.13 3.81
N LYS A 227 0.56 12.01 3.17
CA LYS A 227 1.79 12.73 3.52
C LYS A 227 2.23 12.48 4.96
N ASN A 228 2.09 11.23 5.39
CA ASN A 228 2.50 10.76 6.71
C ASN A 228 3.75 9.90 6.63
N SER A 229 4.39 9.73 7.79
CA SER A 229 5.36 8.67 8.01
C SER A 229 4.74 7.54 8.83
N THR A 230 5.15 6.31 8.53
CA THR A 230 4.83 5.16 9.36
C THR A 230 5.91 4.10 9.28
N THR A 231 6.05 3.34 10.36
CA THR A 231 6.76 2.07 10.36
C THR A 231 5.72 0.96 10.43
N PHE A 232 5.90 -0.09 9.64
CA PHE A 232 5.09 -1.30 9.68
C PHE A 232 6.00 -2.50 9.89
N TYR A 233 5.50 -3.46 10.67
CA TYR A 233 6.17 -4.72 10.95
C TYR A 233 5.13 -5.82 10.94
N GLY A 234 5.55 -7.01 10.56
CA GLY A 234 4.71 -8.18 10.64
C GLY A 234 5.40 -9.41 10.09
N THR A 235 4.66 -10.50 10.06
CA THR A 235 5.18 -11.81 9.65
C THR A 235 4.25 -12.46 8.64
N SER A 236 4.81 -13.25 7.75
CA SER A 236 4.12 -14.13 6.80
C SER A 236 5.06 -15.27 6.49
N GLU A 237 4.87 -16.44 7.11
CA GLU A 237 5.80 -17.58 7.05
C GLU A 237 6.39 -17.80 5.64
N PRO A 238 7.73 -17.97 5.50
CA PRO A 238 8.80 -17.87 6.51
C PRO A 238 9.40 -16.44 6.64
N PHE A 239 8.62 -15.39 6.40
CA PHE A 239 9.12 -14.03 6.29
C PHE A 239 8.76 -13.17 7.49
N GLU A 240 9.71 -12.32 7.88
CA GLU A 240 9.49 -11.17 8.76
C GLU A 240 9.78 -9.93 7.95
N TYR A 241 8.81 -9.02 7.88
CA TYR A 241 8.96 -7.80 7.10
C TYR A 241 8.92 -6.57 8.00
N PHE A 242 9.78 -5.62 7.64
CA PHE A 242 9.91 -4.32 8.26
C PHE A 242 9.88 -3.28 7.15
N TYR A 243 8.93 -2.38 7.22
CA TYR A 243 8.75 -1.31 6.25
C TYR A 243 8.79 0.02 6.98
N TYR A 244 9.45 0.99 6.39
CA TYR A 244 9.34 2.38 6.78
C TYR A 244 8.98 3.18 5.54
N ILE A 245 7.99 4.05 5.65
CA ILE A 245 7.60 4.97 4.60
C ILE A 245 7.47 6.37 5.19
N ASN A 246 7.95 7.36 4.47
CA ASN A 246 7.78 8.76 4.82
C ASN A 246 7.49 9.55 3.55
N CYS A 247 6.36 10.25 3.53
CA CYS A 247 6.03 11.14 2.43
C CYS A 247 5.72 12.52 2.98
N ASN A 248 6.35 13.54 2.41
CA ASN A 248 6.21 14.90 2.93
C ASN A 248 6.32 15.95 1.82
N SER A 249 5.51 17.01 1.93
CA SER A 249 5.63 18.16 1.02
C SER A 249 6.91 18.97 1.24
N ASP A 250 7.55 18.81 2.40
CA ASP A 250 8.89 19.30 2.69
C ASP A 250 9.93 18.19 2.40
N PRO A 251 10.77 18.35 1.35
CA PRO A 251 11.76 17.32 0.98
C PRO A 251 12.74 16.99 2.11
N ASP A 252 13.11 17.96 2.92
CA ASP A 252 14.10 17.77 4.00
C ASP A 252 13.51 16.89 5.12
N LYS A 253 12.22 17.04 5.40
CA LYS A 253 11.49 16.20 6.37
C LYS A 253 11.26 14.77 5.89
N THR A 254 11.36 14.53 4.59
CA THR A 254 11.19 13.18 4.00
C THR A 254 12.35 12.26 4.39
N ILE A 255 13.53 12.83 4.62
CA ILE A 255 14.76 12.10 4.98
C ILE A 255 15.15 12.28 6.45
N GLU A 256 14.38 13.06 7.22
CA GLU A 256 14.61 13.28 8.64
C GLU A 256 14.15 12.08 9.46
N ASN A 257 14.92 11.72 10.51
CA ASN A 257 14.54 10.71 11.51
C ASN A 257 14.16 9.33 10.94
N ILE A 258 14.82 8.89 9.86
CA ILE A 258 14.65 7.54 9.32
C ILE A 258 15.02 6.52 10.42
N PRO A 259 14.07 5.67 10.88
CA PRO A 259 14.36 4.70 11.92
C PRO A 259 15.31 3.63 11.39
N SER A 260 16.19 3.13 12.26
CA SER A 260 16.98 1.94 11.92
C SER A 260 16.05 0.75 11.81
N LEU A 261 15.96 0.15 10.62
CA LEU A 261 15.33 -1.15 10.46
C LEU A 261 16.17 -2.24 11.14
N PRO A 262 15.58 -3.41 11.48
CA PRO A 262 16.31 -4.50 12.10
C PRO A 262 17.51 -4.96 11.30
N PRO A 263 18.56 -5.45 11.98
CA PRO A 263 19.78 -5.89 11.33
C PRO A 263 19.52 -7.05 10.37
N LYS A 264 20.32 -7.12 9.31
CA LYS A 264 20.28 -8.22 8.35
C LYS A 264 20.62 -9.53 9.05
N MET A 265 19.91 -10.60 8.69
CA MET A 265 20.31 -11.95 9.04
C MET A 265 21.69 -12.20 8.43
N THR A 266 22.65 -12.57 9.27
CA THR A 266 23.99 -12.97 8.82
C THR A 266 24.06 -14.49 8.84
N GLN A 267 24.73 -15.10 7.86
CA GLN A 267 24.92 -16.56 7.80
C GLN A 267 25.78 -17.15 8.94
N ASN A 268 26.15 -16.33 9.94
CA ASN A 268 26.70 -16.84 11.17
C ASN A 268 25.56 -17.48 11.96
N VAL A 269 25.20 -18.70 11.59
CA VAL A 269 24.23 -19.50 12.33
C VAL A 269 24.80 -19.74 13.72
N GLY A 270 24.22 -19.05 14.71
CA GLY A 270 24.58 -19.20 16.11
C GLY A 270 24.02 -20.50 16.68
N LYS A 271 22.76 -20.82 16.36
CA LYS A 271 22.07 -22.02 16.86
C LYS A 271 20.85 -22.39 16.01
N VAL A 272 20.61 -23.69 15.85
CA VAL A 272 19.34 -24.23 15.32
C VAL A 272 18.31 -24.27 16.46
N CYS A 273 17.16 -23.63 16.27
CA CYS A 273 16.09 -23.55 17.25
C CYS A 273 14.83 -24.27 16.79
N PRO A 274 14.02 -24.83 17.70
CA PRO A 274 12.67 -25.24 17.35
C PRO A 274 11.86 -24.02 16.91
N TYR A 275 11.05 -24.20 15.87
CA TYR A 275 10.15 -23.18 15.36
C TYR A 275 8.71 -23.62 15.53
N GLN A 276 7.95 -22.82 16.27
CA GLN A 276 6.54 -23.05 16.54
C GLN A 276 5.82 -21.72 16.58
N VAL A 277 4.71 -21.60 15.85
CA VAL A 277 3.80 -20.45 15.93
C VAL A 277 2.38 -20.98 15.99
N THR A 278 1.69 -20.73 17.09
CA THR A 278 0.33 -21.25 17.36
C THR A 278 -0.53 -20.22 18.05
N GLY A 279 -1.86 -20.45 17.97
CA GLY A 279 -2.84 -19.67 18.71
C GLY A 279 -2.86 -18.20 18.29
N TYR A 280 -2.74 -17.29 19.25
CA TYR A 280 -2.75 -15.83 19.04
C TYR A 280 -1.83 -15.36 17.91
N PHE A 281 -0.65 -15.96 17.77
CA PHE A 281 0.34 -15.59 16.74
C PHE A 281 0.08 -16.22 15.36
N ALA A 282 -0.76 -17.24 15.28
CA ALA A 282 -1.08 -17.91 14.03
C ALA A 282 -2.32 -17.25 13.42
N ASN A 283 -2.11 -16.32 12.49
CA ASN A 283 -3.20 -15.63 11.81
C ASN A 283 -4.01 -16.62 10.94
N SER A 284 -5.11 -17.15 11.48
CA SER A 284 -6.24 -17.91 10.89
C SER A 284 -6.03 -19.03 9.85
N THR A 285 -4.84 -19.29 9.27
CA THR A 285 -4.70 -20.30 8.18
C THR A 285 -3.52 -21.28 8.26
N SER A 286 -2.56 -21.14 9.18
CA SER A 286 -1.51 -22.16 9.33
C SER A 286 -0.95 -22.20 10.74
N GLN A 287 -1.23 -23.28 11.48
CA GLN A 287 -0.44 -23.63 12.67
C GLN A 287 0.83 -24.32 12.20
N ILE A 288 1.98 -23.90 12.74
CA ILE A 288 3.27 -24.50 12.42
C ILE A 288 3.77 -25.15 13.69
N ILE A 289 3.92 -26.47 13.64
CA ILE A 289 4.36 -27.28 14.77
C ILE A 289 5.52 -28.15 14.27
N ASN A 290 6.60 -28.23 15.04
CA ASN A 290 7.76 -29.12 14.80
C ASN A 290 8.62 -28.77 13.57
N LYS A 291 8.82 -27.49 13.26
CA LYS A 291 9.90 -27.07 12.36
C LYS A 291 11.16 -26.70 13.16
N THR A 292 12.28 -26.53 12.47
CA THR A 292 13.50 -25.90 13.01
C THR A 292 13.85 -24.67 12.20
N ILE A 293 14.51 -23.72 12.83
CA ILE A 293 14.93 -22.44 12.25
C ILE A 293 16.38 -22.16 12.65
N ASP A 294 17.16 -21.61 11.73
CA ASP A 294 18.54 -21.22 11.99
C ASP A 294 18.58 -19.78 12.53
N CYS A 295 19.01 -19.64 13.78
CA CYS A 295 19.10 -18.35 14.45
C CYS A 295 20.54 -17.81 14.40
N VAL A 296 20.65 -16.50 14.20
CA VAL A 296 21.94 -15.78 14.27
C VAL A 296 22.47 -15.79 15.71
N GLU A 297 21.56 -15.75 16.68
CA GLU A 297 21.88 -15.81 18.09
C GLU A 297 22.27 -17.24 18.52
N ASN A 298 23.13 -17.36 19.52
CA ASN A 298 23.53 -18.65 20.08
C ASN A 298 22.54 -19.22 21.11
N TYR A 299 21.27 -18.79 21.06
CA TYR A 299 20.19 -19.18 21.95
C TYR A 299 18.84 -19.09 21.24
N CYS A 300 17.85 -19.79 21.77
CA CYS A 300 16.49 -19.81 21.25
C CYS A 300 15.58 -19.00 22.14
N THR A 301 14.41 -18.63 21.60
CA THR A 301 13.37 -17.94 22.33
C THR A 301 12.12 -18.78 22.39
N TYR A 302 11.46 -18.76 23.54
CA TYR A 302 10.12 -19.28 23.77
C TYR A 302 9.26 -18.17 24.37
N LEU A 303 8.09 -17.95 23.79
CA LEU A 303 7.12 -16.95 24.20
C LEU A 303 5.74 -17.62 24.25
N ASP A 304 5.12 -17.60 25.41
CA ASP A 304 3.81 -18.17 25.68
C ASP A 304 2.93 -17.06 26.25
N VAL A 305 1.87 -16.73 25.52
CA VAL A 305 1.03 -15.58 25.81
C VAL A 305 -0.43 -15.97 25.86
N THR A 306 -1.18 -15.23 26.67
CA THR A 306 -2.63 -15.15 26.59
C THR A 306 -3.00 -13.69 26.39
N VAL A 307 -3.55 -13.33 25.24
CA VAL A 307 -3.98 -11.95 24.93
C VAL A 307 -5.48 -11.96 24.72
N LEU A 308 -6.25 -11.21 25.52
CA LEU A 308 -7.71 -11.16 25.43
C LEU A 308 -8.38 -12.56 25.42
N ASN A 309 -7.88 -13.48 26.26
CA ASN A 309 -8.31 -14.89 26.36
C ASN A 309 -7.97 -15.78 25.14
N VAL A 310 -7.06 -15.33 24.27
CA VAL A 310 -6.52 -16.17 23.19
C VAL A 310 -5.10 -16.54 23.56
N ASP A 311 -4.87 -17.84 23.77
CA ASP A 311 -3.52 -18.38 24.01
C ASP A 311 -2.72 -18.42 22.72
N GLY A 312 -1.42 -18.23 22.80
CA GLY A 312 -0.49 -18.34 21.68
C GLY A 312 0.90 -18.72 22.13
N ILE A 313 1.59 -19.52 21.31
CA ILE A 313 2.98 -19.90 21.54
C ILE A 313 3.79 -19.49 20.32
N PHE A 314 4.89 -18.79 20.57
CA PHE A 314 5.97 -18.54 19.64
C PHE A 314 7.24 -19.22 20.16
N GLN A 315 7.93 -19.95 19.29
CA GLN A 315 9.26 -20.48 19.54
C GLN A 315 10.10 -20.23 18.30
N GLY A 316 11.31 -19.71 18.46
CA GLY A 316 12.17 -19.35 17.33
C GLY A 316 13.35 -18.48 17.74
N CYS A 317 13.76 -17.58 16.86
CA CYS A 317 14.91 -16.68 17.07
C CYS A 317 14.53 -15.47 17.92
N GLN A 318 15.53 -14.87 18.60
CA GLN A 318 15.28 -13.67 19.42
C GLN A 318 14.97 -12.44 18.55
N SER A 319 15.65 -12.29 17.41
CA SER A 319 15.40 -11.25 16.42
C SER A 319 13.94 -11.17 15.95
N ALA A 320 13.22 -12.29 15.98
CA ALA A 320 11.82 -12.42 15.61
C ALA A 320 10.83 -11.84 16.63
N LEU A 321 11.25 -11.58 17.88
CA LEU A 321 10.34 -11.26 18.98
C LEU A 321 9.66 -9.90 18.86
N LEU A 322 10.38 -8.90 18.35
CA LEU A 322 9.94 -7.51 18.42
C LEU A 322 8.61 -7.26 17.67
N PRO A 323 8.39 -7.80 16.45
CA PRO A 323 7.09 -7.76 15.79
C PRO A 323 5.94 -8.26 16.67
N TYR A 324 6.10 -9.41 17.34
CA TYR A 324 5.06 -10.00 18.19
C TYR A 324 4.75 -9.12 19.40
N PHE A 325 5.78 -8.57 20.06
CA PHE A 325 5.58 -7.63 21.17
C PHE A 325 4.84 -6.37 20.76
N ASN A 326 5.21 -5.81 19.60
CA ASN A 326 4.59 -4.60 19.11
C ASN A 326 3.13 -4.84 18.68
N GLU A 327 2.82 -5.98 18.06
CA GLU A 327 1.45 -6.37 17.72
C GLU A 327 0.59 -6.50 18.98
N MET A 328 1.07 -7.22 20.00
CA MET A 328 0.39 -7.33 21.30
C MET A 328 0.19 -5.97 21.94
N ASN A 329 1.21 -5.11 21.91
CA ASN A 329 1.14 -3.77 22.47
C ASN A 329 0.11 -2.89 21.74
N ASN A 330 0.01 -3.00 20.42
CA ASN A 330 -0.97 -2.28 19.63
C ASN A 330 -2.40 -2.73 19.96
N ILE A 331 -2.65 -4.05 19.97
CA ILE A 331 -3.97 -4.62 20.31
C ILE A 331 -4.38 -4.28 21.75
N THR A 332 -3.42 -4.24 22.67
CA THR A 332 -3.65 -3.85 24.06
C THR A 332 -3.57 -2.34 24.29
N LYS A 333 -3.49 -1.52 23.24
CA LYS A 333 -3.47 -0.05 23.31
C LYS A 333 -2.35 0.54 24.19
N GLY A 334 -1.14 0.00 24.07
CA GLY A 334 0.06 0.54 24.70
C GLY A 334 0.36 0.00 26.10
N VAL A 335 -0.38 -1.02 26.56
CA VAL A 335 -0.20 -1.61 27.90
C VAL A 335 1.20 -2.16 28.14
N LEU A 336 1.94 -2.51 27.07
CA LEU A 336 3.29 -3.06 27.17
C LEU A 336 4.41 -2.02 27.02
N ASN A 337 4.12 -0.73 26.82
CA ASN A 337 5.10 0.32 26.50
C ASN A 337 6.31 0.45 27.45
N GLY A 338 6.26 -0.10 28.67
CA GLY A 338 7.40 -0.14 29.60
C GLY A 338 8.00 -1.53 29.86
N THR A 339 7.33 -2.59 29.41
CA THR A 339 7.74 -3.99 29.66
C THR A 339 8.49 -4.62 28.50
N ILE A 340 8.33 -4.11 27.27
CA ILE A 340 8.99 -4.69 26.07
C ILE A 340 10.51 -4.66 26.23
N ASP A 341 11.09 -3.52 26.60
CA ASP A 341 12.55 -3.39 26.79
C ASP A 341 13.06 -4.32 27.90
N GLU A 342 12.26 -4.50 28.95
CA GLU A 342 12.61 -5.43 30.03
C GLU A 342 12.56 -6.89 29.56
N PHE A 343 11.61 -7.27 28.70
CA PHE A 343 11.59 -8.58 28.06
C PHE A 343 12.82 -8.77 27.17
N LEU A 344 13.11 -7.82 26.28
CA LEU A 344 14.27 -7.90 25.40
C LEU A 344 15.58 -7.99 26.18
N THR A 345 15.70 -7.24 27.28
CA THR A 345 16.86 -7.30 28.17
C THR A 345 17.00 -8.68 28.82
N LYS A 346 15.90 -9.23 29.39
CA LYS A 346 15.92 -10.56 30.00
C LYS A 346 16.24 -11.66 29.01
N CYS A 347 15.77 -11.50 27.78
CA CYS A 347 16.07 -12.41 26.69
C CYS A 347 17.57 -12.41 26.36
N HIS A 348 18.17 -11.22 26.29
CA HIS A 348 19.60 -11.06 26.04
C HIS A 348 20.47 -11.61 27.19
N GLU A 349 19.96 -11.56 28.42
CA GLU A 349 20.56 -12.19 29.61
C GLU A 349 20.37 -13.72 29.67
N LYS A 350 19.59 -14.30 28.74
CA LYS A 350 19.24 -15.72 28.67
C LYS A 350 18.48 -16.19 29.91
N THR A 351 17.50 -15.39 30.32
CA THR A 351 16.66 -15.63 31.49
C THR A 351 15.19 -15.50 31.13
N TYR A 352 14.33 -16.07 31.97
CA TYR A 352 12.88 -15.96 31.79
C TYR A 352 12.29 -14.71 32.44
N LYS A 353 11.12 -14.32 31.96
CA LYS A 353 10.26 -13.33 32.59
C LYS A 353 8.80 -13.71 32.46
N TYR A 354 8.06 -13.53 33.54
CA TYR A 354 6.61 -13.64 33.57
C TYR A 354 5.98 -12.30 33.92
N THR A 355 4.94 -11.91 33.20
CA THR A 355 4.12 -10.74 33.48
C THR A 355 2.65 -11.11 33.33
N ASP A 356 1.81 -10.74 34.30
CA ASP A 356 0.35 -10.79 34.22
C ASP A 356 -0.20 -9.38 34.45
N ILE A 357 -0.86 -8.83 33.42
CA ILE A 357 -1.50 -7.52 33.50
C ILE A 357 -3.01 -7.76 33.50
N ILE A 358 -3.54 -7.92 34.72
CA ILE A 358 -4.96 -7.96 35.13
C ILE A 358 -5.89 -8.52 34.03
N GLY A 359 -5.68 -9.77 33.65
CA GLY A 359 -6.60 -10.50 32.75
C GLY A 359 -6.69 -9.96 31.31
N ILE A 360 -5.90 -8.94 30.96
CA ILE A 360 -5.79 -8.42 29.59
C ILE A 360 -4.72 -9.22 28.86
N ILE A 361 -3.56 -9.38 29.50
CA ILE A 361 -2.42 -10.06 28.89
C ILE A 361 -1.60 -10.82 29.94
N LYS A 362 -1.28 -12.09 29.63
CA LYS A 362 -0.30 -12.91 30.35
C LYS A 362 0.82 -13.22 29.39
N ILE A 363 2.06 -13.01 29.82
CA ILE A 363 3.25 -13.27 29.01
C ILE A 363 4.24 -14.05 29.86
N TYR A 364 4.61 -15.22 29.36
CA TYR A 364 5.80 -15.94 29.78
C TYR A 364 6.79 -15.92 28.62
N MET A 365 8.02 -15.49 28.88
CA MET A 365 9.09 -15.49 27.88
C MET A 365 10.31 -16.14 28.51
N ASP A 366 11.00 -16.99 27.76
CA ASP A 366 12.29 -17.54 28.12
C ASP A 366 13.23 -17.56 26.91
N CYS A 367 14.49 -17.19 27.13
CA CYS A 367 15.52 -17.23 26.11
C CYS A 367 16.65 -18.12 26.58
N TYR A 368 16.87 -19.24 25.88
CA TYR A 368 17.58 -20.37 26.43
C TYR A 368 18.66 -20.88 25.48
N ALA A 369 19.86 -21.09 26.03
CA ALA A 369 20.99 -21.68 25.30
C ALA A 369 20.94 -23.22 25.28
N GLY A 370 20.18 -23.87 26.18
CA GLY A 370 20.01 -25.32 26.22
C GLY A 370 19.01 -25.87 25.19
N ASP A 371 18.61 -27.14 25.32
CA ASP A 371 17.74 -27.79 24.31
C ASP A 371 16.25 -27.43 24.47
N HIS A 372 15.85 -26.96 25.64
CA HIS A 372 14.46 -26.63 25.97
C HIS A 372 14.37 -25.35 26.81
N PRO A 373 13.25 -24.61 26.75
CA PRO A 373 13.02 -23.49 27.64
C PRO A 373 12.98 -23.95 29.10
N ASP A 374 13.54 -23.14 30.00
CA ASP A 374 13.24 -23.22 31.42
C ASP A 374 11.76 -22.85 31.59
N MET A 375 10.98 -23.69 32.27
CA MET A 375 9.56 -23.47 32.57
C MET A 375 9.31 -23.30 34.08
N SER A 376 10.38 -23.19 34.88
CA SER A 376 10.30 -23.06 36.34
C SER A 376 9.61 -21.77 36.77
N GLY A 377 9.83 -20.66 36.04
CA GLY A 377 9.19 -19.38 36.27
C GLY A 377 7.68 -19.39 36.09
N LYS A 378 7.17 -20.21 35.17
CA LYS A 378 5.74 -20.31 34.86
C LYS A 378 4.93 -20.95 36.01
N LYS A 379 5.56 -21.82 36.82
CA LYS A 379 4.88 -22.53 37.92
C LYS A 379 4.76 -21.69 39.20
N ASN A 380 5.61 -20.70 39.37
CA ASN A 380 5.69 -19.89 40.59
C ASN A 380 4.88 -18.58 40.52
N SER A 381 4.20 -18.30 39.41
CA SER A 381 3.52 -17.02 39.17
C SER A 381 2.07 -16.92 39.67
N SER A 382 1.67 -17.79 40.60
CA SER A 382 0.42 -17.58 41.38
C SER A 382 0.54 -16.46 42.43
N SER A 383 1.66 -15.73 42.46
CA SER A 383 1.84 -14.55 43.30
C SER A 383 1.12 -13.35 42.70
N ASN A 384 -0.08 -13.09 43.22
CA ASN A 384 -0.79 -11.82 43.04
C ASN A 384 0.18 -10.65 43.27
N LEU A 385 0.45 -9.85 42.23
CA LEU A 385 1.18 -8.59 42.38
C LEU A 385 0.39 -7.70 43.36
N PRO A 386 1.02 -7.13 44.41
CA PRO A 386 0.35 -6.17 45.26
C PRO A 386 0.15 -4.89 44.46
N ILE A 387 -1.09 -4.68 43.99
CA ILE A 387 -1.46 -3.49 43.25
C ILE A 387 -1.41 -2.29 44.20
N GLY A 388 -0.57 -1.31 43.87
CA GLY A 388 -0.73 0.04 44.40
C GLY A 388 -2.05 0.61 43.93
N PHE A 389 -2.94 0.93 44.87
CA PHE A 389 -4.32 1.42 44.69
C PHE A 389 -4.50 2.54 43.62
N SER A 390 -3.43 3.26 43.25
CA SER A 390 -3.46 4.34 42.28
C SER A 390 -3.75 3.92 40.83
N LEU A 391 -3.35 2.71 40.39
CA LEU A 391 -3.57 2.28 39.00
C LEU A 391 -5.02 1.87 38.73
N ILE A 392 -5.72 1.33 39.74
CA ILE A 392 -7.14 0.97 39.66
C ILE A 392 -8.00 2.24 39.52
N LEU A 393 -7.64 3.33 40.21
CA LEU A 393 -8.34 4.62 40.10
C LEU A 393 -8.24 5.22 38.70
N CYS A 394 -7.08 5.10 38.03
CA CYS A 394 -6.93 5.57 36.65
C CYS A 394 -7.77 4.76 35.65
N LEU A 395 -7.85 3.43 35.83
CA LEU A 395 -8.65 2.57 34.95
C LEU A 395 -10.16 2.81 35.14
N ILE A 396 -10.62 2.97 36.37
CA ILE A 396 -12.02 3.31 36.67
C ILE A 396 -12.37 4.71 36.16
N ALA A 397 -11.46 5.69 36.33
CA ALA A 397 -11.67 7.04 35.79
C ALA A 397 -11.70 7.08 34.26
N TYR A 398 -10.94 6.21 33.59
CA TYR A 398 -10.96 6.07 32.14
C TYR A 398 -12.26 5.43 31.63
N ILE A 399 -12.74 4.38 32.32
CA ILE A 399 -13.99 3.69 31.98
C ILE A 399 -15.23 4.54 32.32
N MET A 400 -15.19 5.40 33.33
CA MET A 400 -16.32 6.30 33.64
C MET A 400 -16.41 7.53 32.72
N ARG A 401 -15.43 7.76 31.83
CA ARG A 401 -15.38 8.93 30.95
C ARG A 401 -15.79 8.63 29.50
N TYR A 402 -16.03 7.37 29.18
CA TYR A 402 -16.54 6.85 27.91
C TYR A 402 -17.75 5.96 28.19
#